data_AF-A0A7V6MXE5-F1
#
_entry.id   AF-A0A7V6MXE5-F1
#
_cell.length_a   1.000
_cell.length_b   1.000
_cell.length_c   1.000
_cell.angle_alpha   90.00
_cell.angle_beta   90.00
_cell.angle_gamma   90.00
#
_symmetry.space_group_name_H-M   'P 1'
#
loop_
_entity.id
_entity.type
_entity.pdbx_description
1 polymer ?
#
loop_
_entity_poly.entity_id
_entity_poly.type
_entity_poly.pdbx_seq_one_letter_code
_entity_poly.pdbx_strand_id
1 'polypeptide(L)'
;MEKIKWVYLSKRSITKLICFLTLAAVMFSNYSTFFPKAIGVFARADRLVPIYRVETQEKKVAISFDAAWGSDITPKLLETLKKHSIKTTFFLVKFWMDKYPDMTRRIAKEGHEIGNHSATHPNMGSLSKQE
;
A
#
# COMPACT_ATOMS: atom_id res chain seq x y z
N MET A 1 67.64 -25.03 -19.21
CA MET A 1 66.64 -24.73 -20.26
C MET A 1 65.27 -25.13 -19.75
N GLU A 2 64.41 -24.18 -19.39
CA GLU A 2 63.06 -24.48 -18.91
C GLU A 2 62.18 -24.94 -20.08
N LYS A 3 61.53 -26.10 -19.91
CA LYS A 3 60.59 -26.62 -20.90
C LYS A 3 59.27 -25.85 -20.78
N ILE A 4 58.99 -24.98 -21.75
CA ILE A 4 57.67 -24.34 -21.90
C ILE A 4 56.61 -25.45 -22.07
N LYS A 5 55.72 -25.60 -21.09
CA LYS A 5 54.57 -26.51 -21.18
C LYS A 5 53.47 -25.82 -21.99
N TRP A 6 53.32 -26.20 -23.24
CA TRP A 6 52.17 -25.83 -24.06
C TRP A 6 50.93 -26.57 -23.55
N VAL A 7 49.96 -25.84 -23.00
CA VAL A 7 48.66 -26.40 -22.62
C VAL A 7 47.81 -26.48 -23.88
N TYR A 8 47.66 -27.68 -24.43
CA TYR A 8 46.82 -27.92 -25.60
C TYR A 8 45.35 -28.05 -25.15
N LEU A 9 44.57 -26.98 -25.33
CA LEU A 9 43.14 -26.99 -25.01
C LEU A 9 42.37 -27.66 -26.16
N SER A 10 41.74 -28.79 -25.88
CA SER A 10 40.89 -29.47 -26.86
C SER A 10 39.73 -28.56 -27.30
N LYS A 11 39.29 -28.65 -28.56
CA LYS A 11 38.13 -27.88 -29.07
C LYS A 11 36.90 -28.05 -28.15
N ARG A 12 36.69 -29.26 -27.59
CA ARG A 12 35.62 -29.55 -26.63
C ARG A 12 35.77 -28.82 -25.30
N SER A 13 37.00 -28.62 -24.82
CA SER A 13 37.30 -27.85 -23.60
C SER A 13 37.02 -26.36 -23.80
N ILE A 14 37.36 -25.83 -24.99
CA ILE A 14 37.07 -24.44 -25.36
C ILE A 14 35.55 -24.22 -25.47
N THR A 15 34.82 -25.13 -26.14
CA THR A 15 33.35 -25.05 -26.23
C THR A 15 32.69 -25.07 -24.85
N LYS A 16 33.13 -25.96 -23.93
CA LYS A 16 32.61 -26.00 -22.56
C LYS A 16 32.87 -24.71 -21.79
N LEU A 17 34.05 -24.11 -21.95
CA LEU A 17 34.39 -22.84 -21.31
C LEU A 17 33.52 -21.70 -21.85
N ILE A 18 33.30 -21.64 -23.16
CA ILE A 18 32.40 -20.66 -23.78
C ILE A 18 30.97 -20.83 -23.26
N CYS A 19 30.43 -22.06 -23.23
CA CYS A 19 29.10 -22.33 -22.68
C CYS A 19 28.98 -21.96 -21.20
N PHE A 20 30.03 -22.17 -20.40
CA PHE A 20 30.05 -21.77 -19.00
C PHE A 20 30.03 -20.25 -18.85
N LEU A 21 30.85 -19.54 -19.63
CA LEU A 21 30.91 -18.07 -19.60
C LEU A 21 29.62 -17.42 -20.10
N THR A 22 28.97 -17.97 -21.13
CA THR A 22 27.67 -17.47 -21.61
C THR A 22 26.59 -17.69 -20.57
N LEU A 23 26.55 -18.87 -19.94
CA LEU A 23 25.62 -19.14 -18.85
C LEU A 23 25.85 -18.19 -17.67
N ALA A 24 27.11 -17.98 -17.26
CA ALA A 24 27.46 -17.03 -16.20
C ALA A 24 27.04 -15.59 -16.53
N ALA A 25 27.23 -15.14 -17.78
CA ALA A 25 26.81 -13.81 -18.23
C ALA A 25 25.29 -13.65 -18.23
N VAL A 26 24.55 -14.68 -18.65
CA VAL A 26 23.07 -14.71 -18.57
C VAL A 26 22.61 -14.70 -17.11
N MET A 27 23.23 -15.49 -16.23
CA MET A 27 22.90 -15.47 -14.80
C MET A 27 23.21 -14.11 -14.17
N PHE A 28 24.31 -13.47 -14.54
CA PHE A 28 24.69 -12.14 -14.06
C PHE A 28 23.76 -11.03 -14.56
N SER A 29 23.30 -11.08 -15.82
CA SER A 29 22.34 -10.11 -16.36
C SER A 29 20.95 -10.25 -15.75
N ASN A 30 20.52 -11.50 -15.47
CA ASN A 30 19.30 -11.75 -14.71
C ASN A 30 19.45 -11.33 -13.25
N TYR A 31 20.62 -11.54 -12.64
CA TYR A 31 20.90 -11.09 -11.27
C TYR A 31 20.88 -9.56 -11.16
N SER A 32 21.56 -8.84 -12.07
CA SER A 32 21.66 -7.38 -12.01
C SER A 32 20.33 -6.66 -12.23
N THR A 33 19.35 -7.31 -12.88
CA THR A 33 18.01 -6.74 -13.12
C THR A 33 16.97 -7.19 -12.08
N PHE A 34 17.09 -8.41 -11.55
CA PHE A 34 16.12 -8.98 -10.59
C PHE A 34 16.44 -8.62 -9.13
N PHE A 35 17.71 -8.69 -8.73
CA PHE A 35 18.13 -8.48 -7.35
C PHE A 35 17.83 -7.07 -6.79
N PRO A 36 18.02 -5.95 -7.52
CA PRO A 36 17.67 -4.63 -6.99
C PRO A 36 16.16 -4.42 -6.81
N LYS A 37 15.30 -5.08 -7.61
CA LYS A 37 13.84 -5.03 -7.43
C LYS A 37 13.40 -5.79 -6.19
N ALA A 38 13.97 -6.97 -5.95
CA ALA A 38 13.69 -7.76 -4.75
C ALA A 38 14.12 -6.99 -3.48
N ILE A 39 15.33 -6.42 -3.48
CA ILE A 39 15.80 -5.57 -2.37
C ILE A 39 14.87 -4.36 -2.18
N GLY A 40 14.42 -3.70 -3.23
CA GLY A 40 13.48 -2.57 -3.10
C GLY A 40 12.15 -2.93 -2.41
N VAL A 41 11.67 -4.17 -2.57
CA VAL A 41 10.45 -4.67 -1.91
C VAL A 41 10.68 -4.99 -0.43
N PHE A 42 11.83 -5.58 -0.09
CA PHE A 42 12.11 -6.05 1.27
C PHE A 42 12.92 -5.07 2.14
N ALA A 43 13.66 -4.12 1.54
CA ALA A 43 14.59 -3.23 2.24
C ALA A 43 13.98 -1.88 2.65
N ARG A 44 12.71 -1.60 2.32
CA ARG A 44 12.02 -0.42 2.86
C ARG A 44 11.60 -0.67 4.31
N ALA A 45 12.55 -0.54 5.22
CA ALA A 45 12.31 -0.55 6.66
C ALA A 45 11.38 0.60 7.10
N ASP A 46 11.40 1.73 6.39
CA ASP A 46 10.62 2.93 6.71
C ASP A 46 9.28 3.02 5.93
N ARG A 47 8.72 1.87 5.53
CA ARG A 47 7.41 1.89 4.87
C ARG A 47 6.34 2.23 5.90
N LEU A 48 5.67 3.37 5.72
CA LEU A 48 4.41 3.65 6.41
C LEU A 48 3.40 2.55 6.05
N VAL A 49 2.98 1.80 7.07
CA VAL A 49 1.92 0.80 6.95
C VAL A 49 0.58 1.42 7.37
N PRO A 50 -0.53 1.05 6.71
CA PRO A 50 -1.84 1.49 7.17
C PRO A 50 -2.12 0.99 8.60
N ILE A 51 -2.79 1.81 9.40
CA ILE A 51 -3.16 1.45 10.76
C ILE A 51 -4.49 0.68 10.69
N TYR A 52 -4.42 -0.64 10.88
CA TYR A 52 -5.61 -1.50 10.94
C TYR A 52 -6.09 -1.74 12.37
N ARG A 53 -5.19 -1.64 13.35
CA ARG A 53 -5.45 -1.79 14.78
C ARG A 53 -4.38 -1.09 15.60
N VAL A 54 -4.71 -0.79 16.85
CA VAL A 54 -3.76 -0.29 17.85
C VAL A 54 -3.73 -1.29 19.00
N GLU A 55 -2.53 -1.68 19.43
CA GLU A 55 -2.35 -2.55 20.58
C GLU A 55 -2.79 -1.82 21.85
N THR A 56 -3.64 -2.47 22.65
CA THR A 56 -4.15 -1.90 23.90
C THR A 56 -4.56 -3.00 24.86
N GLN A 57 -4.29 -2.78 26.15
CA GLN A 57 -4.70 -3.68 27.23
C GLN A 57 -6.17 -3.47 27.61
N GLU A 58 -6.79 -2.38 27.16
CA GLU A 58 -8.18 -2.07 27.45
C GLU A 58 -9.12 -2.79 26.47
N LYS A 59 -10.28 -3.26 26.95
CA LYS A 59 -11.31 -3.87 26.09
C LYS A 59 -12.08 -2.78 25.33
N LYS A 60 -11.45 -2.21 24.30
CA LYS A 60 -11.99 -1.12 23.49
C LYS A 60 -12.13 -1.51 22.02
N VAL A 61 -13.10 -0.89 21.35
CA VAL A 61 -13.30 -0.97 19.90
C VAL A 61 -13.43 0.46 19.38
N ALA A 62 -12.76 0.76 18.27
CA ALA A 62 -12.98 1.97 17.51
C ALA A 62 -13.96 1.67 16.37
N ILE A 63 -15.01 2.48 16.23
CA ILE A 63 -15.98 2.39 15.14
C ILE A 63 -15.75 3.59 14.24
N SER A 64 -15.78 3.37 12.92
CA SER A 64 -15.78 4.43 11.92
C SER A 64 -16.81 4.13 10.83
N PHE A 65 -17.22 5.16 10.10
CA PHE A 65 -18.21 5.07 9.02
C PHE A 65 -17.69 5.72 7.75
N ASP A 66 -17.78 5.01 6.63
CA ASP A 66 -17.51 5.55 5.30
C ASP A 66 -18.82 6.02 4.67
N ALA A 67 -18.89 7.28 4.23
CA ALA A 67 -20.10 7.84 3.63
C ALA A 67 -19.85 8.31 2.19
N ALA A 68 -20.39 7.55 1.25
CA ALA A 68 -20.55 7.92 -0.16
C ALA A 68 -22.04 7.99 -0.59
N TRP A 69 -22.96 7.53 0.26
CA TRP A 69 -24.42 7.50 0.04
C TRP A 69 -25.13 7.42 1.42
N GLY A 70 -26.45 7.19 1.44
CA GLY A 70 -27.17 6.84 2.68
C GLY A 70 -27.47 8.00 3.65
N SER A 71 -27.56 9.24 3.14
CA SER A 71 -27.85 10.45 3.94
C SER A 71 -29.19 10.41 4.67
N ASP A 72 -30.12 9.61 4.18
CA ASP A 72 -31.46 9.36 4.73
C ASP A 72 -31.41 8.55 6.03
N ILE A 73 -30.43 7.67 6.20
CA ILE A 73 -30.25 6.84 7.40
C ILE A 73 -29.34 7.53 8.44
N THR A 74 -28.47 8.44 8.00
CA THR A 74 -27.53 9.17 8.87
C THR A 74 -28.18 9.82 10.10
N PRO A 75 -29.38 10.45 10.05
CA PRO A 75 -30.04 10.99 11.24
C PRO A 75 -30.28 9.94 12.33
N LYS A 76 -30.78 8.77 11.95
CA LYS A 76 -31.07 7.66 12.88
C LYS A 76 -29.77 7.06 13.45
N LEU A 77 -28.72 7.03 12.64
CA LEU A 77 -27.38 6.63 13.09
C LEU A 77 -26.87 7.59 14.17
N LEU A 78 -26.95 8.91 13.94
CA LEU A 78 -26.52 9.93 14.91
C LEU A 78 -27.33 9.86 16.21
N GLU A 79 -28.65 9.64 16.12
CA GLU A 79 -29.49 9.42 17.30
C GLU A 79 -29.07 8.18 18.11
N THR A 80 -28.70 7.09 17.43
CA THR A 80 -28.20 5.88 18.07
C THR A 80 -26.86 6.13 18.76
N LEU A 81 -25.91 6.78 18.07
CA LEU A 81 -24.62 7.15 18.65
C LEU A 81 -24.79 8.05 19.87
N LYS A 82 -25.68 9.04 19.79
CA LYS A 82 -26.01 9.94 20.90
C LYS A 82 -26.64 9.18 22.08
N LYS A 83 -27.59 8.29 21.84
CA LYS A 83 -28.22 7.45 22.88
C LYS A 83 -27.20 6.63 23.66
N HIS A 84 -26.16 6.14 22.98
CA HIS A 84 -25.09 5.36 23.60
C HIS A 84 -23.88 6.21 24.03
N SER A 85 -23.95 7.54 23.89
CA SER A 85 -22.85 8.46 24.20
C SER A 85 -21.54 8.11 23.49
N ILE A 86 -21.63 7.62 22.26
CA ILE A 86 -20.49 7.23 21.42
C ILE A 86 -20.05 8.41 20.55
N LYS A 87 -18.73 8.67 20.53
CA LYS A 87 -18.07 9.48 19.49
C LYS A 87 -17.28 8.56 18.57
N THR A 88 -17.17 8.94 17.32
CA THR A 88 -16.69 8.09 16.22
C THR A 88 -16.21 8.99 15.08
N THR A 89 -15.52 8.40 14.10
CA THR A 89 -14.96 9.07 12.92
C THR A 89 -15.80 8.74 11.69
N PHE A 90 -16.22 9.77 10.96
CA PHE A 90 -16.90 9.65 9.67
C PHE A 90 -15.94 10.01 8.54
N PHE A 91 -15.59 9.05 7.70
CA PHE A 91 -14.83 9.26 6.48
C PHE A 91 -15.80 9.66 5.35
N LEU A 92 -15.79 10.93 4.97
CA LEU A 92 -16.75 11.49 4.01
C LEU A 92 -16.09 11.71 2.64
N VAL A 93 -16.79 11.34 1.57
CA VAL A 93 -16.40 11.72 0.20
C VAL A 93 -16.82 13.17 -0.09
N LYS A 94 -16.03 13.90 -0.87
CA LYS A 94 -16.32 15.32 -1.19
C LYS A 94 -17.72 15.52 -1.77
N PHE A 95 -18.12 14.73 -2.77
CA PHE A 95 -19.43 14.93 -3.42
C PHE A 95 -20.62 14.69 -2.47
N TRP A 96 -20.45 13.86 -1.43
CA TRP A 96 -21.48 13.66 -0.42
C TRP A 96 -21.57 14.88 0.50
N MET A 97 -20.44 15.45 0.87
CA MET A 97 -20.39 16.70 1.65
C MET A 97 -21.00 17.87 0.88
N ASP A 98 -20.67 18.00 -0.42
CA ASP A 98 -21.22 19.04 -1.29
C ASP A 98 -22.76 18.91 -1.41
N LYS A 99 -23.27 17.67 -1.49
CA LYS A 99 -24.70 17.39 -1.61
C LYS A 99 -25.46 17.52 -0.29
N TYR A 100 -24.82 17.19 0.84
CA TYR A 100 -25.42 17.18 2.17
C TYR A 100 -24.60 18.02 3.18
N PRO A 101 -24.44 19.33 2.94
CA PRO A 101 -23.60 20.18 3.77
C PRO A 101 -24.18 20.37 5.18
N ASP A 102 -25.50 20.38 5.33
CA ASP A 102 -26.17 20.43 6.64
C ASP A 102 -25.92 19.15 7.46
N MET A 103 -25.93 17.99 6.81
CA MET A 103 -25.64 16.73 7.49
C MET A 103 -24.19 16.69 7.94
N THR A 104 -23.26 17.12 7.07
CA THR A 104 -21.83 17.24 7.39
C THR A 104 -21.60 18.15 8.60
N ARG A 105 -22.24 19.32 8.62
CA ARG A 105 -22.19 20.24 9.78
C ARG A 105 -22.79 19.62 11.04
N ARG A 106 -23.89 18.88 10.91
CA ARG A 106 -24.52 18.19 12.04
C ARG A 106 -23.59 17.14 12.64
N ILE A 107 -22.94 16.31 11.82
CA ILE A 107 -21.94 15.31 12.26
C ILE A 107 -20.86 16.00 13.11
N ALA A 108 -20.26 17.07 12.60
CA ALA A 108 -19.24 17.83 13.33
C ALA A 108 -19.79 18.49 14.62
N LYS A 109 -20.97 19.11 14.54
CA LYS A 109 -21.62 19.77 15.69
C LYS A 109 -21.98 18.80 16.81
N GLU A 110 -22.31 17.56 16.47
CA GLU A 110 -22.54 16.49 17.44
C GLU A 110 -21.23 15.93 18.02
N GLY A 111 -20.06 16.43 17.61
CA GLY A 111 -18.76 16.12 18.21
C GLY A 111 -18.10 14.86 17.64
N HIS A 112 -18.50 14.42 16.45
CA HIS A 112 -17.84 13.34 15.72
C HIS A 112 -16.66 13.89 14.91
N GLU A 113 -15.64 13.08 14.70
CA GLU A 113 -14.49 13.41 13.86
C GLU A 113 -14.87 13.25 12.38
N ILE A 114 -14.36 14.13 11.52
CA ILE A 114 -14.51 14.01 10.06
C ILE A 114 -13.16 13.62 9.47
N GLY A 115 -13.13 12.45 8.84
CA GLY A 115 -12.02 11.94 8.05
C GLY A 115 -12.23 12.13 6.55
N ASN A 116 -11.14 12.07 5.78
CA ASN A 116 -11.16 12.19 4.32
C ASN A 116 -11.37 10.81 3.67
N HIS A 117 -12.37 10.68 2.80
CA HIS A 117 -12.64 9.46 2.03
C HIS A 117 -12.50 9.66 0.52
N SER A 118 -11.54 10.48 0.08
CA SER A 118 -11.33 10.94 -1.30
C SER A 118 -12.42 11.90 -1.84
N ALA A 119 -12.17 12.45 -3.02
CA ALA A 119 -13.11 13.36 -3.66
C ALA A 119 -14.25 12.63 -4.40
N THR A 120 -13.91 11.58 -5.15
CA THR A 120 -14.79 10.91 -6.13
C THR A 120 -14.92 9.41 -5.91
N HIS A 121 -14.34 8.87 -4.83
CA HIS A 121 -14.26 7.44 -4.55
C HIS A 121 -13.60 6.61 -5.69
N PRO A 122 -12.42 7.03 -6.21
CA PRO A 122 -11.72 6.29 -7.25
C PRO A 122 -11.01 5.06 -6.67
N ASN A 123 -10.58 4.16 -7.56
CA ASN A 123 -9.60 3.15 -7.18
C ASN A 123 -8.23 3.83 -6.97
N MET A 124 -7.89 4.14 -5.72
CA MET A 124 -6.64 4.85 -5.37
C MET A 124 -5.36 4.14 -5.84
N GLY A 125 -5.40 2.81 -5.98
CA GLY A 125 -4.24 2.02 -6.43
C GLY A 125 -3.91 2.17 -7.91
N SER A 126 -4.85 2.70 -8.72
CA SER A 126 -4.66 2.92 -10.16
C SER A 126 -4.33 4.37 -10.52
N LEU A 127 -4.28 5.28 -9.54
CA LEU A 127 -4.03 6.70 -9.78
C LEU A 127 -2.54 7.02 -9.89
N SER A 128 -2.21 8.04 -10.66
CA SER A 128 -0.91 8.70 -10.59
C SER A 128 -0.78 9.52 -9.29
N LYS A 129 0.40 10.08 -9.03
CA LYS A 129 0.63 10.91 -7.83
C LYS A 129 -0.10 12.25 -7.88
N GLN A 130 -0.41 12.75 -9.08
CA GLN A 130 -1.04 14.04 -9.32
C GLN A 130 -2.56 13.99 -9.21
N GLU A 131 -3.14 12.80 -9.41
CA GLU A 131 -4.57 12.51 -9.31
C GLU A 131 -4.97 12.16 -7.88
#